data_AF-A0A958R2J1-F1
#
_entry.id   AF-A0A958R2J1-F1
#
_cell.length_a   1.000
_cell.length_b   1.000
_cell.length_c   1.000
_cell.angle_alpha   90.00
_cell.angle_beta   90.00
_cell.angle_gamma   90.00
#
_symmetry.space_group_name_H-M   'P 1'
#
loop_
_entity.id
_entity.type
_entity.pdbx_description
1 polymer ?
#
loop_
_entity_poly.entity_id
_entity_poly.type
_entity_poly.pdbx_seq_one_letter_code
_entity_poly.pdbx_strand_id
1 'polypeptide(L)'
;MACGLFFVSVLTEAANWQTGWVQNDLADKPAYSGKCENRNFGSWSYPGTAPWGCDADNYGESYRAEIVYAPFTLNLDRLHLGMGRGSGSEYELAVLDRASHLKDYMTQMYLLVRSLAAKYYAQRRPQAPADEVDAWIQAILAVVAQESNFSHFRKVDPSLPLKIVMGDHNQSIGLMQIYLQAHAVRTPDHYFDLTKNILFGMDQFYLSWERAEKASEKCLPVKSRQDQAKAAYSSYNGGRIAICRWSTASALWHQANPGCTFGSQTDYEDKCSKDSNLKFLLHDLHYAKKLSKSPWMRHIDLKPDTELALDVDCLMRGNDLCAISEEQRVEYLSGHILTFYNPEESTKNEYCVIGEDGDLHCIYGDHDVACLNRYAEIKQYNRVYRLNQPDLDFTRITYQNRHFVCQNAVDGLVPVGGFIKTHKAIAIRRGPSRDSDAIGSTENRVFQVIDFFVRPGRELDRYYVVPVMTKQGLDFGYIYAGSVKASKKPQYGDWDRWATPMTVKEALSSEDLVRPLPVVGEWMRVVTETKQPVLADILSSDPHPQAISMLDSGDEFEVLNLELRGDETANKMYLKIRGPSGEVGYLYSGQTSPNYTINRYVESVSEKGVSQ
;
A
#
# COMPACT_ATOMS: atom_id res chain seq x y z
N MET A 1 -10.79 -55.55 -11.59
CA MET A 1 -11.53 -54.29 -11.80
C MET A 1 -11.28 -53.39 -10.60
N ALA A 2 -10.45 -52.36 -10.75
CA ALA A 2 -10.41 -51.16 -9.93
C ALA A 2 -9.37 -50.21 -10.55
N CYS A 3 -9.83 -49.21 -11.30
CA CYS A 3 -9.03 -48.04 -11.68
C CYS A 3 -9.47 -46.89 -10.79
N GLY A 4 -8.55 -46.40 -9.97
CA GLY A 4 -8.74 -45.28 -9.06
C GLY A 4 -8.58 -43.95 -9.78
N LEU A 5 -9.54 -43.06 -9.51
CA LEU A 5 -9.58 -41.66 -9.88
C LEU A 5 -8.44 -40.88 -9.20
N PHE A 6 -7.60 -40.25 -10.02
CA PHE A 6 -6.72 -39.14 -9.62
C PHE A 6 -6.92 -38.02 -10.63
N PHE A 7 -7.91 -37.17 -10.43
CA PHE A 7 -7.99 -35.83 -11.01
C PHE A 7 -8.92 -35.00 -10.13
N VAL A 8 -8.63 -33.69 -10.05
CA VAL A 8 -9.29 -32.63 -9.26
C VAL A 8 -8.58 -32.26 -7.95
N SER A 9 -7.49 -31.48 -8.07
CA SER A 9 -7.04 -30.58 -6.98
C SER A 9 -6.40 -29.26 -7.45
N VAL A 10 -6.53 -28.86 -8.73
CA VAL A 10 -5.86 -27.65 -9.28
C VAL A 10 -6.80 -26.43 -9.40
N LEU A 11 -8.07 -26.52 -9.00
CA LEU A 11 -9.07 -25.46 -9.24
C LEU A 11 -9.40 -24.58 -8.01
N THR A 12 -8.80 -24.81 -6.84
CA THR A 12 -9.13 -24.06 -5.60
C THR A 12 -8.25 -22.85 -5.30
N GLU A 13 -7.12 -22.65 -5.99
CA GLU A 13 -6.24 -21.48 -5.74
C GLU A 13 -6.73 -20.18 -6.41
N ALA A 14 -7.57 -20.26 -7.44
CA ALA A 14 -8.06 -19.06 -8.14
C ALA A 14 -9.11 -18.26 -7.32
N ALA A 15 -9.69 -18.83 -6.26
CA ALA A 15 -10.72 -18.17 -5.46
C ALA A 15 -10.18 -17.34 -4.28
N ASN A 16 -8.92 -17.51 -3.88
CA ASN A 16 -8.32 -16.79 -2.73
C ASN A 16 -7.81 -15.38 -3.05
N TRP A 17 -7.85 -14.96 -4.32
CA TRP A 17 -7.39 -13.63 -4.74
C TRP A 17 -8.29 -12.47 -4.27
N GLN A 18 -9.52 -12.77 -3.80
CA GLN A 18 -10.51 -11.74 -3.43
C GLN A 18 -10.55 -11.35 -1.94
N THR A 19 -9.89 -12.07 -1.02
CA THR A 19 -10.12 -11.88 0.43
C THR A 19 -8.87 -11.62 1.28
N GLY A 20 -7.66 -11.63 0.71
CA GLY A 20 -6.40 -11.52 1.45
C GLY A 20 -5.80 -10.11 1.61
N TRP A 21 -6.54 -9.04 1.33
CA TRP A 21 -6.03 -7.69 1.46
C TRP A 21 -6.35 -7.15 2.85
N VAL A 22 -5.31 -7.06 3.69
CA VAL A 22 -5.32 -6.37 4.98
C VAL A 22 -6.04 -5.04 4.78
N GLN A 23 -7.08 -4.80 5.59
CA GLN A 23 -7.66 -3.48 5.76
C GLN A 23 -6.57 -2.57 6.35
N ASN A 24 -5.69 -2.06 5.51
CA ASN A 24 -4.94 -0.86 5.85
C ASN A 24 -6.00 0.19 6.17
N ASP A 25 -5.90 0.80 7.35
CA ASP A 25 -6.73 1.93 7.78
C ASP A 25 -6.56 3.07 6.76
N LEU A 26 -7.31 3.01 5.67
CA LEU A 26 -7.41 4.02 4.60
C LEU A 26 -8.21 5.24 5.06
N ALA A 27 -8.52 5.34 6.35
CA ALA A 27 -9.31 6.40 6.98
C ALA A 27 -8.71 7.81 6.77
N ASP A 28 -7.45 7.92 6.34
CA ASP A 28 -6.75 9.19 6.20
C ASP A 28 -6.50 9.68 4.76
N LYS A 29 -6.92 8.93 3.73
CA LYS A 29 -6.91 9.51 2.38
C LYS A 29 -8.03 10.55 2.30
N PRO A 30 -7.75 11.82 1.93
CA PRO A 30 -8.80 12.80 1.73
C PRO A 30 -9.81 12.21 0.74
N ALA A 31 -11.09 12.26 1.08
CA ALA A 31 -12.16 11.92 0.16
C ALA A 31 -11.85 12.55 -1.19
N TYR A 32 -11.88 11.74 -2.25
CA TYR A 32 -11.55 12.13 -3.62
C TYR A 32 -11.97 13.59 -3.88
N SER A 33 -11.00 14.50 -3.94
CA SER A 33 -11.30 15.93 -3.92
C SER A 33 -11.90 16.40 -5.25
N GLY A 34 -11.85 15.57 -6.31
CA GLY A 34 -12.25 15.91 -7.67
C GLY A 34 -11.41 17.01 -8.32
N LYS A 35 -10.42 17.55 -7.60
CA LYS A 35 -9.61 18.68 -8.05
C LYS A 35 -8.46 18.17 -8.91
N CYS A 36 -8.50 18.60 -10.16
CA CYS A 36 -7.39 18.43 -11.09
C CYS A 36 -6.38 19.56 -10.87
N GLU A 37 -5.34 19.28 -10.09
CA GLU A 37 -4.23 20.22 -9.91
C GLU A 37 -3.31 20.23 -11.13
N ASN A 38 -2.79 21.43 -11.45
CA ASN A 38 -1.90 21.69 -12.59
C ASN A 38 -2.38 21.03 -13.89
N ARG A 39 -3.67 21.22 -14.19
CA ARG A 39 -4.33 20.65 -15.36
C ARG A 39 -3.57 21.00 -16.63
N ASN A 40 -3.15 19.98 -17.38
CA ASN A 40 -2.67 20.18 -18.73
C ASN A 40 -3.80 19.92 -19.73
N PHE A 41 -3.98 20.86 -20.66
CA PHE A 41 -4.95 20.75 -21.72
C PHE A 41 -4.28 20.04 -22.90
N GLY A 42 -4.95 19.02 -23.42
CA GLY A 42 -4.70 18.45 -24.75
C GLY A 42 -5.91 18.69 -25.64
N SER A 43 -5.79 18.36 -26.91
CA SER A 43 -6.95 18.13 -27.76
C SER A 43 -7.38 16.66 -27.64
N TRP A 44 -8.62 16.32 -27.99
CA TRP A 44 -8.97 14.95 -28.38
C TRP A 44 -8.26 14.61 -29.71
N SER A 45 -6.93 14.72 -29.75
CA SER A 45 -6.15 14.47 -30.95
C SER A 45 -5.77 13.02 -31.02
N TYR A 46 -6.21 12.43 -32.12
CA TYR A 46 -5.92 11.07 -32.44
C TYR A 46 -4.58 10.96 -33.18
N PRO A 47 -3.76 9.93 -32.90
CA PRO A 47 -3.90 8.91 -31.85
C PRO A 47 -3.30 9.39 -30.53
N GLY A 48 -3.64 8.71 -29.42
CA GLY A 48 -2.82 8.80 -28.21
C GLY A 48 -3.13 9.95 -27.27
N THR A 49 -3.97 10.94 -27.60
CA THR A 49 -4.28 12.02 -26.64
C THR A 49 -5.78 12.14 -26.35
N ALA A 50 -6.13 11.94 -25.08
CA ALA A 50 -7.37 12.40 -24.47
C ALA A 50 -7.22 13.87 -23.99
N PRO A 51 -8.31 14.58 -23.71
CA PRO A 51 -8.29 16.05 -23.61
C PRO A 51 -7.65 16.63 -22.34
N TRP A 52 -7.53 15.91 -21.23
CA TRP A 52 -6.99 16.50 -20.00
C TRP A 52 -6.19 15.49 -19.17
N GLY A 53 -5.18 16.00 -18.47
CA GLY A 53 -4.46 15.27 -17.43
C GLY A 53 -4.31 16.11 -16.17
N CYS A 54 -4.10 15.42 -15.05
CA CYS A 54 -3.92 15.99 -13.72
C CYS A 54 -2.68 15.38 -13.06
N ASP A 55 -2.10 16.06 -12.08
CA ASP A 55 -0.97 15.52 -11.32
C ASP A 55 -1.28 14.12 -10.76
N ALA A 56 -0.48 13.14 -11.16
CA ALA A 56 -0.65 11.73 -10.82
C ALA A 56 -0.55 11.47 -9.31
N ASP A 57 0.26 12.24 -8.59
CA ASP A 57 0.47 12.13 -7.14
C ASP A 57 -0.80 12.33 -6.31
N ASN A 58 -1.80 13.02 -6.88
CA ASN A 58 -3.09 13.20 -6.23
C ASN A 58 -3.98 11.95 -6.26
N TYR A 59 -3.59 10.93 -7.05
CA TYR A 59 -4.39 9.73 -7.30
C TYR A 59 -3.65 8.45 -6.90
N GLY A 60 -2.32 8.45 -6.97
CA GLY A 60 -1.49 7.32 -6.56
C GLY A 60 0.00 7.63 -6.62
N GLU A 61 0.83 6.60 -6.57
CA GLU A 61 2.29 6.72 -6.51
C GLU A 61 2.89 6.97 -7.91
N SER A 62 3.11 8.24 -8.27
CA SER A 62 3.59 8.60 -9.62
C SER A 62 4.98 8.05 -9.92
N TYR A 63 5.90 8.07 -8.94
CA TYR A 63 7.26 7.55 -9.10
C TYR A 63 7.27 6.09 -9.55
N ARG A 64 6.42 5.25 -8.95
CA ARG A 64 6.23 3.87 -9.41
C ARG A 64 5.78 3.81 -10.87
N ALA A 65 4.79 4.62 -11.24
CA ALA A 65 4.29 4.64 -12.60
C ALA A 65 5.36 5.10 -13.60
N GLU A 66 6.25 6.02 -13.21
CA GLU A 66 7.37 6.44 -14.04
C GLU A 66 8.39 5.32 -14.27
N ILE A 67 8.62 4.44 -13.29
CA ILE A 67 9.53 3.31 -13.42
C ILE A 67 8.86 2.16 -14.18
N VAL A 68 7.76 1.64 -13.63
CA VAL A 68 7.05 0.45 -14.11
C VAL A 68 6.40 0.70 -15.47
N TYR A 69 5.87 1.90 -15.69
CA TYR A 69 5.09 2.24 -16.88
C TYR A 69 5.76 3.26 -17.79
N ALA A 70 7.09 3.42 -17.73
CA ALA A 70 7.83 4.28 -18.66
C ALA A 70 7.48 4.02 -20.15
N PRO A 71 7.49 2.76 -20.65
CA PRO A 71 7.11 2.46 -22.05
C PRO A 71 5.64 2.75 -22.37
N PHE A 72 4.79 2.88 -21.35
CA PHE A 72 3.34 3.10 -21.46
C PHE A 72 2.94 4.51 -21.04
N THR A 73 3.91 5.41 -20.92
CA THR A 73 3.71 6.83 -20.62
C THR A 73 3.89 7.65 -21.88
N LEU A 74 2.85 8.39 -22.27
CA LEU A 74 2.95 9.24 -23.45
C LEU A 74 3.74 10.50 -23.14
N ASN A 75 4.98 10.54 -23.60
CA ASN A 75 5.79 11.75 -23.57
C ASN A 75 5.28 12.76 -24.60
N LEU A 76 4.63 13.82 -24.13
CA LEU A 76 4.10 14.89 -24.97
C LEU A 76 5.19 15.83 -25.45
N ASP A 77 6.27 16.06 -24.69
CA ASP A 77 7.39 16.89 -25.14
C ASP A 77 7.91 16.40 -26.48
N ARG A 78 8.18 15.09 -26.58
CA ARG A 78 8.55 14.42 -27.83
C ARG A 78 7.52 14.55 -28.96
N LEU A 79 6.25 14.72 -28.64
CA LEU A 79 5.21 14.98 -29.66
C LEU A 79 5.16 16.44 -30.11
N HIS A 80 5.62 17.38 -29.28
CA HIS A 80 5.61 18.82 -29.56
C HIS A 80 6.90 19.30 -30.25
N LEU A 81 7.98 18.51 -30.26
CA LEU A 81 9.27 18.83 -30.91
C LEU A 81 9.17 19.22 -32.41
N GLY A 82 8.03 19.01 -33.08
CA GLY A 82 7.79 19.42 -34.47
C GLY A 82 6.88 20.63 -34.68
N MET A 83 6.50 21.40 -33.64
CA MET A 83 5.66 22.60 -33.79
C MET A 83 6.43 23.93 -33.69
N GLY A 84 7.73 23.88 -33.40
CA GLY A 84 8.61 25.03 -33.51
C GLY A 84 8.83 25.42 -34.99
N ARG A 85 8.92 26.73 -35.27
CA ARG A 85 9.20 27.30 -36.61
C ARG A 85 10.66 27.06 -37.08
N GLY A 86 11.21 25.87 -36.84
CA GLY A 86 12.51 25.48 -37.39
C GLY A 86 12.34 25.10 -38.87
N SER A 87 13.21 25.60 -39.73
CA SER A 87 13.33 25.13 -41.12
C SER A 87 14.65 24.37 -41.30
N GLY A 88 14.63 23.18 -41.88
CA GLY A 88 15.83 22.38 -42.19
C GLY A 88 15.85 21.01 -41.52
N SER A 89 17.02 20.40 -41.46
CA SER A 89 17.25 19.00 -41.01
C SER A 89 16.82 18.73 -39.56
N GLU A 90 16.85 19.73 -38.68
CA GLU A 90 16.39 19.60 -37.29
C GLU A 90 14.87 19.35 -37.20
N TYR A 91 14.09 19.98 -38.09
CA TYR A 91 12.64 19.77 -38.17
C TYR A 91 12.31 18.35 -38.66
N GLU A 92 13.02 17.87 -39.68
CA GLU A 92 12.81 16.51 -40.21
C GLU A 92 13.17 15.43 -39.17
N LEU A 93 14.27 15.61 -38.43
CA LEU A 93 14.66 14.72 -37.34
C LEU A 93 13.61 14.70 -36.21
N ALA A 94 13.07 15.87 -35.84
CA ALA A 94 12.02 15.96 -34.83
C ALA A 94 10.69 15.30 -35.28
N VAL A 95 10.35 15.38 -36.57
CA VAL A 95 9.16 14.70 -37.13
C VAL A 95 9.33 13.19 -37.12
N LEU A 96 10.53 12.69 -37.47
CA LEU A 96 10.85 11.26 -37.41
C LEU A 96 10.84 10.73 -35.97
N ASP A 97 11.43 11.46 -35.03
CA ASP A 97 11.42 11.12 -33.60
C ASP A 97 9.99 11.04 -33.05
N ARG A 98 9.16 12.04 -33.37
CA ARG A 98 7.73 12.04 -33.01
C ARG A 98 7.00 10.81 -33.53
N ALA A 99 7.17 10.49 -34.82
CA ALA A 99 6.48 9.37 -35.45
C ALA A 99 6.95 8.03 -34.86
N SER A 100 8.25 7.89 -34.59
CA SER A 100 8.82 6.70 -33.94
C SER A 100 8.28 6.55 -32.52
N HIS A 101 8.40 7.57 -31.68
CA HIS A 101 7.94 7.55 -30.28
C HIS A 101 6.47 7.18 -30.18
N LEU A 102 5.61 7.78 -31.02
CA LEU A 102 4.19 7.45 -31.05
C LEU A 102 3.94 6.01 -31.48
N LYS A 103 4.72 5.49 -32.43
CA LYS A 103 4.61 4.12 -32.91
C LYS A 103 5.02 3.12 -31.83
N ASP A 104 6.13 3.39 -31.14
CA ASP A 104 6.64 2.55 -30.05
C ASP A 104 5.63 2.52 -28.88
N TYR A 105 5.16 3.69 -28.45
CA TYR A 105 4.13 3.83 -27.43
C TYR A 105 2.85 3.04 -27.77
N MET A 106 2.31 3.26 -28.97
CA MET A 106 1.07 2.60 -29.40
C MET A 106 1.25 1.08 -29.52
N THR A 107 2.44 0.64 -29.93
CA THR A 107 2.78 -0.78 -30.04
C THR A 107 2.82 -1.44 -28.67
N GLN A 108 3.54 -0.84 -27.71
CA GLN A 108 3.62 -1.36 -26.35
C GLN A 108 2.23 -1.36 -25.68
N MET A 109 1.48 -0.26 -25.76
CA MET A 109 0.13 -0.18 -25.19
C MET A 109 -0.81 -1.22 -25.82
N TYR A 110 -0.74 -1.44 -27.14
CA TYR A 110 -1.51 -2.48 -27.82
C TYR A 110 -1.17 -3.88 -27.29
N LEU A 111 0.12 -4.21 -27.21
CA LEU A 111 0.58 -5.52 -26.72
C LEU A 111 0.14 -5.76 -25.28
N LEU A 112 0.21 -4.74 -24.43
CA LEU A 112 -0.25 -4.81 -23.04
C LEU A 112 -1.75 -5.11 -22.94
N VAL A 113 -2.57 -4.29 -23.60
CA VAL A 113 -4.03 -4.44 -23.55
C VAL A 113 -4.46 -5.78 -24.15
N ARG A 114 -3.86 -6.20 -25.27
CA ARG A 114 -4.12 -7.50 -25.89
C ARG A 114 -3.77 -8.66 -24.96
N SER A 115 -2.58 -8.63 -24.33
CA SER A 115 -2.11 -9.68 -23.43
C SER A 115 -3.00 -9.80 -22.18
N LEU A 116 -3.30 -8.67 -21.53
CA LEU A 116 -4.20 -8.63 -20.38
C LEU A 116 -5.61 -9.11 -20.75
N ALA A 117 -6.17 -8.67 -21.87
CA ALA A 117 -7.51 -9.08 -22.31
C ALA A 117 -7.59 -10.58 -22.60
N ALA A 118 -6.58 -11.16 -23.26
CA ALA A 118 -6.51 -12.58 -23.54
C ALA A 118 -6.47 -13.42 -22.25
N LYS A 119 -5.54 -13.08 -21.34
CA LYS A 119 -5.36 -13.80 -20.06
C LYS A 119 -6.58 -13.68 -19.17
N TYR A 120 -7.11 -12.46 -19.03
CA TYR A 120 -8.33 -12.19 -18.27
C TYR A 120 -9.51 -13.06 -18.77
N TYR A 121 -9.70 -13.12 -20.09
CA TYR A 121 -10.80 -13.87 -20.67
C TYR A 121 -10.61 -15.38 -20.52
N ALA A 122 -9.40 -15.90 -20.74
CA ALA A 122 -9.08 -17.30 -20.56
C ALA A 122 -9.32 -17.77 -19.11
N GLN A 123 -9.04 -16.92 -18.11
CA GLN A 123 -9.35 -17.24 -16.71
C GLN A 123 -10.86 -17.31 -16.43
N ARG A 124 -11.66 -16.45 -17.06
CA ARG A 124 -13.12 -16.40 -16.86
C ARG A 124 -13.89 -17.42 -17.70
N ARG A 125 -13.41 -17.70 -18.91
CA ARG A 125 -13.97 -18.69 -19.84
C ARG A 125 -12.85 -19.58 -20.41
N PRO A 126 -12.33 -20.55 -19.64
CA PRO A 126 -11.23 -21.42 -20.07
C PRO A 126 -11.52 -22.27 -21.32
N GLN A 127 -12.80 -22.44 -21.67
CA GLN A 127 -13.27 -23.25 -22.79
C GLN A 127 -13.74 -22.39 -23.98
N ALA A 128 -13.49 -21.06 -23.96
CA ALA A 128 -13.88 -20.20 -25.07
C ALA A 128 -13.11 -20.56 -26.35
N PRO A 129 -13.77 -20.63 -27.51
CA PRO A 129 -13.10 -20.84 -28.78
C PRO A 129 -12.25 -19.61 -29.18
N ALA A 130 -11.23 -19.81 -30.01
CA ALA A 130 -10.27 -18.78 -30.36
C ALA A 130 -10.91 -17.53 -30.99
N ASP A 131 -11.95 -17.68 -31.81
CA ASP A 131 -12.67 -16.56 -32.43
C ASP A 131 -13.44 -15.70 -31.42
N GLU A 132 -13.94 -16.30 -30.33
CA GLU A 132 -14.55 -15.57 -29.22
C GLU A 132 -13.50 -14.78 -28.43
N VAL A 133 -12.33 -15.39 -28.18
CA VAL A 133 -11.20 -14.72 -27.53
C VAL A 133 -10.71 -13.54 -28.37
N ASP A 134 -10.55 -13.71 -29.68
CA ASP A 134 -10.14 -12.64 -30.59
C ASP A 134 -11.18 -11.51 -30.65
N ALA A 135 -12.47 -11.84 -30.68
CA ALA A 135 -13.52 -10.84 -30.66
C ALA A 135 -13.58 -10.06 -29.33
N TRP A 136 -13.32 -10.73 -28.21
CA TRP A 136 -13.18 -10.09 -26.91
C TRP A 136 -11.99 -9.12 -26.88
N ILE A 137 -10.81 -9.57 -27.31
CA ILE A 137 -9.60 -8.73 -27.40
C ILE A 137 -9.89 -7.48 -28.25
N GLN A 138 -10.49 -7.67 -29.42
CA GLN A 138 -10.82 -6.57 -30.33
C GLN A 138 -11.84 -5.60 -29.73
N ALA A 139 -12.81 -6.11 -28.95
CA ALA A 139 -13.76 -5.28 -28.21
C ALA A 139 -13.03 -4.41 -27.17
N ILE A 140 -12.15 -5.00 -26.35
CA ILE A 140 -11.40 -4.25 -25.33
C ILE A 140 -10.47 -3.20 -25.95
N LEU A 141 -9.78 -3.53 -27.04
CA LEU A 141 -8.97 -2.55 -27.77
C LEU A 141 -9.81 -1.38 -28.31
N ALA A 142 -11.02 -1.66 -28.79
CA ALA A 142 -11.95 -0.62 -29.19
C ALA A 142 -12.45 0.23 -28.00
N VAL A 143 -12.63 -0.36 -26.80
CA VAL A 143 -12.96 0.38 -25.57
C VAL A 143 -11.83 1.34 -25.23
N VAL A 144 -10.60 0.86 -25.11
CA VAL A 144 -9.43 1.70 -24.79
C VAL A 144 -9.24 2.81 -25.82
N ALA A 145 -9.41 2.49 -27.11
CA ALA A 145 -9.39 3.48 -28.17
C ALA A 145 -10.51 4.51 -28.01
N GLN A 146 -11.69 4.08 -27.56
CA GLN A 146 -12.87 4.93 -27.40
C GLN A 146 -12.78 5.86 -26.20
N GLU A 147 -12.42 5.30 -25.06
CA GLU A 147 -12.50 5.96 -23.76
C GLU A 147 -11.32 6.92 -23.53
N SER A 148 -10.13 6.57 -24.00
CA SER A 148 -8.92 7.33 -23.65
C SER A 148 -7.96 7.56 -24.81
N ASN A 149 -8.31 7.12 -26.03
CA ASN A 149 -7.38 7.08 -27.16
C ASN A 149 -6.06 6.39 -26.79
N PHE A 150 -6.12 5.27 -26.06
CA PHE A 150 -4.92 4.58 -25.55
C PHE A 150 -4.07 5.39 -24.55
N SER A 151 -4.58 6.45 -23.91
CA SER A 151 -3.83 7.21 -22.90
C SER A 151 -4.15 6.79 -21.47
N HIS A 152 -3.12 6.57 -20.66
CA HIS A 152 -3.29 6.46 -19.21
C HIS A 152 -2.44 7.48 -18.47
N PHE A 153 -1.12 7.43 -18.69
CA PHE A 153 -0.16 8.40 -18.16
C PHE A 153 0.39 9.29 -19.28
N ARG A 154 0.78 10.50 -18.90
CA ARG A 154 1.46 11.45 -19.78
C ARG A 154 2.55 12.19 -19.06
N LYS A 155 3.64 12.45 -19.77
CA LYS A 155 4.71 13.33 -19.32
C LYS A 155 4.71 14.54 -20.23
N VAL A 156 4.43 15.74 -19.68
CA VAL A 156 4.39 16.97 -20.48
C VAL A 156 5.79 17.47 -20.77
N ASP A 157 6.63 17.40 -19.76
CA ASP A 157 8.03 17.83 -19.74
C ASP A 157 8.75 16.93 -18.72
N PRO A 158 10.01 16.53 -18.94
CA PRO A 158 10.78 15.72 -17.99
C PRO A 158 10.83 16.27 -16.56
N SER A 159 10.86 17.60 -16.41
CA SER A 159 10.92 18.31 -15.12
C SER A 159 9.57 18.46 -14.42
N LEU A 160 8.46 18.24 -15.12
CA LEU A 160 7.12 18.37 -14.56
C LEU A 160 6.59 17.04 -14.01
N PRO A 161 5.70 17.05 -13.00
CA PRO A 161 5.08 15.83 -12.48
C PRO A 161 4.38 15.01 -13.57
N LEU A 162 4.39 13.68 -13.40
CA LEU A 162 3.59 12.77 -14.22
C LEU A 162 2.12 13.17 -14.16
N LYS A 163 1.44 13.08 -15.30
CA LYS A 163 -0.01 13.33 -15.39
C LYS A 163 -0.76 12.02 -15.58
N ILE A 164 -1.88 11.86 -14.87
CA ILE A 164 -2.87 10.82 -15.15
C ILE A 164 -4.03 11.40 -15.95
N VAL A 165 -4.55 10.62 -16.88
CA VAL A 165 -5.65 11.05 -17.77
C VAL A 165 -6.97 11.02 -17.04
N MET A 166 -7.72 12.11 -17.19
CA MET A 166 -9.07 12.25 -16.63
C MET A 166 -10.09 12.41 -17.76
N GLY A 167 -11.28 11.86 -17.55
CA GLY A 167 -12.42 12.08 -18.44
C GLY A 167 -13.32 13.22 -18.02
N ASP A 168 -14.54 13.16 -18.53
CA ASP A 168 -15.54 14.22 -18.42
C ASP A 168 -15.69 14.67 -16.96
N HIS A 169 -15.48 15.97 -16.75
CA HIS A 169 -15.63 16.65 -15.46
C HIS A 169 -14.80 16.06 -14.29
N ASN A 170 -13.66 15.44 -14.58
CA ASN A 170 -12.81 14.74 -13.60
C ASN A 170 -13.58 13.64 -12.84
N GLN A 171 -14.58 13.04 -13.47
CA GLN A 171 -15.37 11.99 -12.82
C GLN A 171 -14.89 10.58 -13.18
N SER A 172 -14.10 10.45 -14.25
CA SER A 172 -13.49 9.19 -14.68
C SER A 172 -11.98 9.32 -14.83
N ILE A 173 -11.26 8.21 -14.69
CA ILE A 173 -9.80 8.18 -14.70
C ILE A 173 -9.21 7.04 -15.54
N GLY A 174 -8.08 7.33 -16.15
CA GLY A 174 -7.19 6.36 -16.77
C GLY A 174 -7.68 5.82 -18.11
N LEU A 175 -7.19 4.63 -18.45
CA LEU A 175 -7.30 4.06 -19.79
C LEU A 175 -8.73 3.61 -20.12
N MET A 176 -9.39 2.98 -19.14
CA MET A 176 -10.76 2.47 -19.26
C MET A 176 -11.81 3.49 -18.82
N GLN A 177 -11.39 4.71 -18.41
CA GLN A 177 -12.28 5.78 -17.92
C GLN A 177 -13.20 5.31 -16.78
N ILE A 178 -12.59 4.78 -15.71
CA ILE A 178 -13.33 4.27 -14.55
C ILE A 178 -14.00 5.42 -13.81
N TYR A 179 -15.34 5.37 -13.71
CA TYR A 179 -16.14 6.39 -13.04
C TYR A 179 -15.93 6.35 -11.53
N LEU A 180 -15.20 7.32 -11.01
CA LEU A 180 -14.76 7.38 -9.62
C LEU A 180 -15.93 7.48 -8.66
N GLN A 181 -17.00 8.21 -8.95
CA GLN A 181 -18.10 8.36 -7.98
C GLN A 181 -18.87 7.06 -7.72
N ALA A 182 -19.14 6.25 -8.76
CA ALA A 182 -19.80 4.96 -8.57
C ALA A 182 -18.88 3.87 -8.00
N HIS A 183 -17.56 4.07 -8.08
CA HIS A 183 -16.57 3.07 -7.72
C HIS A 183 -15.61 3.52 -6.60
N ALA A 184 -15.84 4.69 -5.99
CA ALA A 184 -14.99 5.35 -4.99
C ALA A 184 -14.81 4.52 -3.71
N VAL A 185 -15.72 3.58 -3.45
CA VAL A 185 -15.62 2.63 -2.32
C VAL A 185 -14.43 1.66 -2.49
N ARG A 186 -13.87 1.55 -3.70
CA ARG A 186 -12.75 0.66 -4.00
C ARG A 186 -11.40 1.40 -3.86
N THR A 187 -10.37 0.63 -3.50
CA THR A 187 -9.01 1.11 -3.19
C THR A 187 -8.44 1.98 -4.32
N PRO A 188 -7.80 3.12 -4.02
CA PRO A 188 -7.28 4.04 -5.04
C PRO A 188 -6.37 3.43 -6.10
N ASP A 189 -5.65 2.39 -5.70
CA ASP A 189 -4.72 1.68 -6.56
C ASP A 189 -5.42 1.03 -7.76
N HIS A 190 -6.71 0.67 -7.67
CA HIS A 190 -7.41 -0.01 -8.76
C HIS A 190 -7.68 0.87 -9.97
N TYR A 191 -7.74 2.19 -9.78
CA TYR A 191 -8.02 3.12 -10.86
C TYR A 191 -6.79 3.94 -11.26
N PHE A 192 -5.82 4.11 -10.37
CA PHE A 192 -4.54 4.74 -10.67
C PHE A 192 -3.56 3.81 -11.39
N ASP A 193 -3.40 2.56 -10.95
CA ASP A 193 -2.43 1.66 -11.57
C ASP A 193 -2.91 1.26 -12.98
N LEU A 194 -2.04 1.32 -13.99
CA LEU A 194 -2.41 1.05 -15.38
C LEU A 194 -3.01 -0.35 -15.55
N THR A 195 -2.34 -1.41 -15.09
CA THR A 195 -2.83 -2.78 -15.26
C THR A 195 -4.11 -3.04 -14.47
N LYS A 196 -4.19 -2.57 -13.23
CA LYS A 196 -5.40 -2.70 -12.41
C LYS A 196 -6.56 -1.89 -12.99
N ASN A 197 -6.32 -0.71 -13.57
CA ASN A 197 -7.33 0.09 -14.26
C ASN A 197 -7.92 -0.68 -15.46
N ILE A 198 -7.07 -1.34 -16.25
CA ILE A 198 -7.48 -2.19 -17.36
C ILE A 198 -8.31 -3.38 -16.85
N LEU A 199 -7.77 -4.17 -15.90
CA LEU A 199 -8.45 -5.34 -15.34
C LEU A 199 -9.80 -4.99 -14.72
N PHE A 200 -9.85 -3.88 -14.00
CA PHE A 200 -11.08 -3.35 -13.42
C PHE A 200 -12.11 -2.94 -14.48
N GLY A 201 -11.68 -2.23 -15.52
CA GLY A 201 -12.54 -1.88 -16.64
C GLY A 201 -13.06 -3.11 -17.37
N MET A 202 -12.20 -4.13 -17.54
CA MET A 202 -12.59 -5.42 -18.10
C MET A 202 -13.60 -6.15 -17.23
N ASP A 203 -13.51 -6.09 -15.89
CA ASP A 203 -14.56 -6.61 -15.00
C ASP A 203 -15.93 -5.98 -15.29
N GLN A 204 -15.99 -4.66 -15.42
CA GLN A 204 -17.24 -3.97 -15.72
C GLN A 204 -17.74 -4.28 -17.14
N PHE A 205 -16.83 -4.34 -18.11
CA PHE A 205 -17.17 -4.64 -19.49
C PHE A 205 -17.60 -6.11 -19.66
N TYR A 206 -16.98 -7.06 -18.96
CA TYR A 206 -17.29 -8.48 -18.99
C TYR A 206 -18.74 -8.74 -18.54
N LEU A 207 -19.19 -8.08 -17.47
CA LEU A 207 -20.59 -8.14 -17.03
C LEU A 207 -21.57 -7.66 -18.13
N SER A 208 -21.15 -6.69 -18.93
CA SER A 208 -21.94 -6.18 -20.06
C SER A 208 -21.85 -7.11 -21.28
N TRP A 209 -20.70 -7.76 -21.49
CA TRP A 209 -20.47 -8.77 -22.52
C TRP A 209 -21.34 -10.01 -22.35
N GLU A 210 -21.41 -10.56 -21.13
CA GLU A 210 -22.29 -11.70 -20.82
C GLU A 210 -23.76 -11.32 -20.91
N ARG A 211 -24.10 -10.08 -20.56
CA ARG A 211 -25.46 -9.57 -20.72
C ARG A 211 -25.83 -9.42 -22.18
N ALA A 212 -24.92 -8.91 -23.01
CA ALA A 212 -25.14 -8.75 -24.46
C ALA A 212 -25.43 -10.09 -25.13
N GLU A 213 -24.71 -11.14 -24.75
CA GLU A 213 -24.93 -12.51 -25.20
C GLU A 213 -26.39 -12.95 -24.98
N LYS A 214 -26.92 -12.68 -23.78
CA LYS A 214 -28.30 -13.06 -23.39
C LYS A 214 -29.36 -12.09 -23.92
N ALA A 215 -29.03 -10.82 -24.10
CA ALA A 215 -29.93 -9.78 -24.60
C ALA A 215 -30.16 -9.87 -26.11
N SER A 216 -29.33 -10.65 -26.80
CA SER A 216 -29.40 -10.90 -28.24
C SER A 216 -30.75 -11.41 -28.75
N GLU A 217 -31.56 -12.02 -27.88
CA GLU A 217 -32.86 -12.52 -28.27
C GLU A 217 -33.94 -11.42 -28.32
N LYS A 218 -33.71 -10.28 -27.64
CA LYS A 218 -34.73 -9.25 -27.40
C LYS A 218 -34.41 -7.88 -28.00
N CYS A 219 -33.13 -7.52 -28.11
CA CYS A 219 -32.72 -6.15 -28.36
C CYS A 219 -32.06 -5.93 -29.72
N LEU A 220 -31.34 -6.94 -30.18
CA LEU A 220 -30.70 -7.03 -31.48
C LEU A 220 -30.48 -8.52 -31.67
N PRO A 221 -30.89 -9.17 -32.77
CA PRO A 221 -30.37 -10.50 -33.05
C PRO A 221 -28.85 -10.37 -33.17
N VAL A 222 -28.10 -10.74 -32.12
CA VAL A 222 -26.64 -10.75 -32.13
C VAL A 222 -26.25 -11.88 -33.09
N LYS A 223 -26.08 -11.52 -34.35
CA LYS A 223 -25.73 -12.45 -35.42
C LYS A 223 -24.21 -12.65 -35.50
N SER A 224 -23.46 -11.82 -34.77
CA SER A 224 -22.01 -11.78 -34.80
C SER A 224 -21.43 -11.32 -33.46
N ARG A 225 -20.18 -11.69 -33.18
CA ARG A 225 -19.45 -11.17 -32.00
C ARG A 225 -19.26 -9.65 -32.02
N GLN A 226 -19.29 -9.03 -33.21
CA GLN A 226 -19.26 -7.57 -33.32
C GLN A 226 -20.53 -6.93 -32.78
N ASP A 227 -21.71 -7.54 -33.01
CA ASP A 227 -22.97 -7.02 -32.47
C ASP A 227 -23.05 -7.21 -30.96
N GLN A 228 -22.48 -8.31 -30.44
CA GLN A 228 -22.28 -8.52 -29.01
C GLN A 228 -21.43 -7.40 -28.40
N ALA A 229 -20.28 -7.10 -29.03
CA ALA A 229 -19.37 -6.05 -28.58
C ALA A 229 -20.01 -4.67 -28.56
N LYS A 230 -20.82 -4.33 -29.58
CA LYS A 230 -21.57 -3.07 -29.65
C LYS A 230 -22.58 -2.94 -28.52
N ALA A 231 -23.39 -3.99 -28.28
CA ALA A 231 -24.37 -4.00 -27.21
C ALA A 231 -23.70 -3.93 -25.82
N ALA A 232 -22.63 -4.71 -25.63
CA ALA A 232 -21.84 -4.69 -24.41
C ALA A 232 -21.30 -3.30 -24.10
N TYR A 233 -20.73 -2.61 -25.11
CA TYR A 233 -20.24 -1.25 -24.95
C TYR A 233 -21.35 -0.26 -24.62
N SER A 234 -22.52 -0.32 -25.27
CA SER A 234 -23.65 0.54 -24.89
C SER A 234 -24.02 0.39 -23.41
N SER A 235 -24.04 -0.86 -22.91
CA SER A 235 -24.30 -1.15 -21.50
C SER A 235 -23.16 -0.70 -20.57
N TYR A 236 -21.91 -0.76 -21.02
CA TYR A 236 -20.75 -0.25 -20.28
C TYR A 236 -20.83 1.28 -20.13
N ASN A 237 -21.06 1.97 -21.25
CA ASN A 237 -21.02 3.43 -21.37
C ASN A 237 -22.23 4.14 -20.74
N GLY A 238 -23.44 3.56 -20.73
CA GLY A 238 -24.56 4.17 -20.01
C GLY A 238 -25.49 3.18 -19.34
N GLY A 239 -24.89 2.17 -18.72
CA GLY A 239 -25.52 1.30 -17.75
C GLY A 239 -26.42 0.21 -18.33
N ARG A 240 -26.93 -0.65 -17.44
CA ARG A 240 -27.62 -1.89 -17.82
C ARG A 240 -28.77 -1.73 -18.82
N ILE A 241 -29.52 -0.63 -18.73
CA ILE A 241 -30.69 -0.37 -19.59
C ILE A 241 -30.30 -0.05 -21.03
N ALA A 242 -29.05 0.31 -21.28
CA ALA A 242 -28.55 0.70 -22.58
C ALA A 242 -28.18 -0.46 -23.51
N ILE A 243 -28.26 -1.70 -23.03
CA ILE A 243 -27.90 -2.90 -23.80
C ILE A 243 -28.66 -3.01 -25.15
N CYS A 244 -29.81 -2.32 -25.27
CA CYS A 244 -30.70 -2.35 -26.44
C CYS A 244 -30.63 -1.10 -27.34
N ARG A 245 -29.67 -0.20 -27.13
CA ARG A 245 -29.55 1.05 -27.90
C ARG A 245 -29.33 0.85 -29.40
N TRP A 246 -28.92 -0.33 -29.83
CA TRP A 246 -28.74 -0.66 -31.23
C TRP A 246 -29.98 -1.30 -31.89
N SER A 247 -31.08 -1.46 -31.15
CA SER A 247 -32.34 -1.98 -31.67
C SER A 247 -32.96 -1.09 -32.75
N THR A 248 -33.87 -1.64 -33.56
CA THR A 248 -34.54 -0.94 -34.67
C THR A 248 -35.27 0.33 -34.25
N ALA A 249 -35.76 0.45 -33.01
CA ALA A 249 -36.39 1.68 -32.51
C ALA A 249 -35.42 2.86 -32.40
N SER A 250 -34.17 2.62 -32.01
CA SER A 250 -33.11 3.63 -31.98
C SER A 250 -32.59 3.94 -33.38
N ALA A 251 -32.59 2.96 -34.28
CA ALA A 251 -32.30 3.17 -35.70
C ALA A 251 -33.39 4.01 -36.41
N LEU A 252 -34.67 3.83 -36.06
CA LEU A 252 -35.79 4.63 -36.55
C LEU A 252 -35.68 6.10 -36.12
N TRP A 253 -35.17 6.37 -34.91
CA TRP A 253 -34.91 7.74 -34.45
C TRP A 253 -33.77 8.41 -35.25
N HIS A 254 -32.71 7.68 -35.60
CA HIS A 254 -31.64 8.16 -36.48
C HIS A 254 -32.15 8.50 -37.89
N GLN A 255 -33.02 7.67 -38.44
CA GLN A 255 -33.68 7.93 -39.73
C GLN A 255 -34.61 9.16 -39.66
N ALA A 256 -35.23 9.41 -38.51
CA ALA A 256 -36.08 10.59 -38.27
C ALA A 256 -35.29 11.89 -38.04
N ASN A 257 -33.98 11.82 -37.78
CA ASN A 257 -33.12 12.99 -37.54
C ASN A 257 -31.90 13.03 -38.49
N PRO A 258 -32.13 13.07 -39.82
CA PRO A 258 -31.06 12.97 -40.83
C PRO A 258 -30.12 14.18 -40.88
N GLY A 259 -30.42 15.27 -40.16
CA GLY A 259 -29.56 16.46 -40.04
C GLY A 259 -28.42 16.31 -39.01
N CYS A 260 -28.45 15.28 -38.16
CA CYS A 260 -27.34 14.91 -37.28
C CYS A 260 -26.34 14.00 -38.03
N THR A 261 -25.93 14.42 -39.23
CA THR A 261 -24.89 13.75 -40.02
C THR A 261 -23.50 14.17 -39.57
N PHE A 262 -22.52 13.28 -39.75
CA PHE A 262 -21.10 13.43 -39.41
C PHE A 262 -20.35 14.54 -40.19
N GLY A 263 -20.85 15.78 -40.15
CA GLY A 263 -20.08 17.00 -40.38
C GLY A 263 -19.26 17.33 -39.13
N SER A 264 -18.27 18.23 -39.25
CA SER A 264 -17.32 18.58 -38.19
C SER A 264 -17.93 18.70 -36.79
N GLN A 265 -17.17 18.37 -35.74
CA GLN A 265 -17.59 18.38 -34.33
C GLN A 265 -18.39 19.65 -33.90
N THR A 266 -18.12 20.78 -34.55
CA THR A 266 -18.85 22.06 -34.42
C THR A 266 -20.30 22.07 -34.92
N ASP A 267 -20.64 21.34 -35.99
CA ASP A 267 -22.03 21.25 -36.51
C ASP A 267 -22.95 20.44 -35.57
N TYR A 268 -22.36 19.58 -34.73
CA TYR A 268 -23.06 18.68 -33.82
C TYR A 268 -23.44 19.34 -32.49
N GLU A 269 -22.53 20.12 -31.91
CA GLU A 269 -22.76 20.81 -30.63
C GLU A 269 -23.93 21.80 -30.72
N ASP A 270 -24.15 22.41 -31.89
CA ASP A 270 -25.23 23.37 -32.10
C ASP A 270 -26.60 22.73 -32.41
N LYS A 271 -26.64 21.53 -33.02
CA LYS A 271 -27.92 20.94 -33.52
C LYS A 271 -28.44 19.76 -32.72
N CYS A 272 -27.58 18.99 -32.05
CA CYS A 272 -27.94 17.67 -31.51
C CYS A 272 -27.67 17.53 -29.99
N SER A 273 -27.06 18.53 -29.34
CA SER A 273 -26.49 18.44 -27.98
C SER A 273 -27.49 18.51 -26.81
N LYS A 274 -28.78 18.79 -27.05
CA LYS A 274 -29.76 18.98 -25.97
C LYS A 274 -30.36 17.68 -25.41
N ASP A 275 -30.22 16.55 -26.11
CA ASP A 275 -30.69 15.25 -25.62
C ASP A 275 -29.52 14.40 -25.10
N SER A 276 -29.52 14.16 -23.78
CA SER A 276 -28.52 13.31 -23.12
C SER A 276 -28.42 11.89 -23.71
N ASN A 277 -29.51 11.35 -24.27
CA ASN A 277 -29.50 10.03 -24.91
C ASN A 277 -28.70 10.04 -26.22
N LEU A 278 -28.63 11.17 -26.92
CA LEU A 278 -27.85 11.30 -28.15
C LEU A 278 -26.35 11.25 -27.89
N LYS A 279 -25.91 11.88 -26.79
CA LYS A 279 -24.50 11.87 -26.40
C LYS A 279 -23.99 10.42 -26.28
N PHE A 280 -24.73 9.56 -25.59
CA PHE A 280 -24.32 8.17 -25.42
C PHE A 280 -24.34 7.36 -26.72
N LEU A 281 -25.33 7.58 -27.58
CA LEU A 281 -25.42 6.90 -28.88
C LEU A 281 -24.25 7.26 -29.81
N LEU A 282 -23.79 8.51 -29.78
CA LEU A 282 -22.60 8.90 -30.52
C LEU A 282 -21.34 8.16 -30.06
N HIS A 283 -21.16 8.01 -28.74
CA HIS A 283 -20.05 7.23 -28.21
C HIS A 283 -20.10 5.78 -28.71
N ASP A 284 -21.31 5.21 -28.76
CA ASP A 284 -21.51 3.85 -29.30
C ASP A 284 -21.15 3.76 -30.79
N LEU A 285 -21.52 4.77 -31.61
CA LEU A 285 -21.14 4.84 -33.02
C LEU A 285 -19.63 4.99 -33.22
N HIS A 286 -18.97 5.83 -32.41
CA HIS A 286 -17.52 5.99 -32.44
C HIS A 286 -16.80 4.71 -32.04
N TYR A 287 -17.28 4.02 -31.01
CA TYR A 287 -16.82 2.69 -30.63
C TYR A 287 -16.98 1.69 -31.79
N ALA A 288 -18.16 1.60 -32.41
CA ALA A 288 -18.41 0.69 -33.52
C ALA A 288 -17.48 0.95 -34.73
N LYS A 289 -17.14 2.22 -35.00
CA LYS A 289 -16.14 2.59 -36.01
C LYS A 289 -14.73 2.12 -35.62
N LYS A 290 -14.34 2.28 -34.36
CA LYS A 290 -13.04 1.83 -33.83
C LYS A 290 -12.92 0.29 -33.80
N LEU A 291 -14.04 -0.40 -33.57
CA LEU A 291 -14.15 -1.85 -33.60
C LEU A 291 -13.94 -2.43 -35.02
N SER A 292 -14.51 -1.77 -36.04
CA SER A 292 -14.55 -2.29 -37.42
C SER A 292 -13.38 -1.85 -38.30
N LYS A 293 -12.91 -0.60 -38.15
CA LYS A 293 -11.90 0.01 -39.04
C LYS A 293 -10.53 0.18 -38.38
N SER A 294 -10.42 -0.11 -37.08
CA SER A 294 -9.24 -0.01 -36.22
C SER A 294 -8.18 0.99 -36.71
N PRO A 295 -8.53 2.29 -36.84
CA PRO A 295 -7.62 3.28 -37.41
C PRO A 295 -6.31 3.44 -36.62
N TRP A 296 -6.22 2.83 -35.43
CA TRP A 296 -5.08 2.90 -34.52
C TRP A 296 -4.01 1.89 -34.92
N MET A 297 -4.40 0.84 -35.66
CA MET A 297 -3.48 -0.17 -36.17
C MET A 297 -2.39 0.42 -37.08
N ARG A 298 -2.65 1.53 -37.77
CA ARG A 298 -1.63 2.20 -38.60
C ARG A 298 -0.49 2.81 -37.78
N HIS A 299 -0.68 2.97 -36.47
CA HIS A 299 0.31 3.51 -35.55
C HIS A 299 1.01 2.41 -34.74
N ILE A 300 0.81 1.14 -35.11
CA ILE A 300 1.41 0.00 -34.43
C ILE A 300 2.43 -0.64 -35.38
N ASP A 301 3.59 -1.02 -34.84
CA ASP A 301 4.61 -1.81 -35.53
C ASP A 301 4.73 -3.19 -34.88
N LEU A 302 4.01 -4.18 -35.40
CA LEU A 302 4.18 -5.56 -34.93
C LEU A 302 5.25 -6.24 -35.79
N LYS A 303 6.50 -6.13 -35.39
CA LYS A 303 7.55 -7.00 -35.93
C LYS A 303 7.47 -8.37 -35.24
N PRO A 304 7.89 -9.47 -35.90
CA PRO A 304 7.81 -10.82 -35.32
C PRO A 304 8.48 -10.97 -33.95
N ASP A 305 9.49 -10.15 -33.68
CA ASP A 305 10.33 -10.09 -32.49
C ASP A 305 9.93 -8.96 -31.51
N THR A 306 8.81 -8.27 -31.76
CA THR A 306 8.37 -7.21 -30.84
C THR A 306 7.79 -7.82 -29.57
N GLU A 307 8.56 -7.73 -28.49
CA GLU A 307 8.15 -8.19 -27.17
C GLU A 307 7.46 -7.07 -26.37
N LEU A 308 6.54 -7.48 -25.50
CA LEU A 308 5.94 -6.58 -24.53
C LEU A 308 6.99 -6.28 -23.46
N ALA A 309 7.25 -5.00 -23.20
CA ALA A 309 8.23 -4.54 -22.21
C ALA A 309 7.88 -4.91 -20.74
N LEU A 310 6.78 -5.60 -20.51
CA LEU A 310 6.19 -5.85 -19.20
C LEU A 310 5.79 -7.33 -19.07
N ASP A 311 6.22 -7.98 -17.99
CA ASP A 311 5.73 -9.31 -17.63
C ASP A 311 4.33 -9.22 -17.03
N VAL A 312 3.33 -9.42 -17.89
CA VAL A 312 1.91 -9.39 -17.50
C VAL A 312 1.55 -10.50 -16.53
N ASP A 313 2.13 -11.70 -16.67
CA ASP A 313 1.82 -12.80 -15.75
C ASP A 313 2.27 -12.47 -14.34
N CYS A 314 3.45 -11.88 -14.23
CA CYS A 314 3.96 -11.47 -12.95
C CYS A 314 3.14 -10.35 -12.30
N LEU A 315 2.76 -9.30 -13.05
CA LEU A 315 1.91 -8.24 -12.51
C LEU A 315 0.51 -8.72 -12.13
N MET A 316 -0.06 -9.65 -12.92
CA MET A 316 -1.35 -10.27 -12.58
C MET A 316 -1.27 -11.11 -11.29
N ARG A 317 -0.09 -11.62 -10.93
CA ARG A 317 0.16 -12.27 -9.63
C ARG A 317 0.38 -11.29 -8.48
N GLY A 318 0.33 -9.98 -8.74
CA GLY A 318 0.52 -8.93 -7.73
C GLY A 318 1.97 -8.70 -7.31
N ASN A 319 2.94 -9.28 -8.04
CA ASN A 319 4.35 -8.97 -7.83
C ASN A 319 4.71 -7.78 -8.74
N ASP A 320 4.80 -6.60 -8.16
CA ASP A 320 5.13 -5.39 -8.90
C ASP A 320 6.62 -5.30 -9.28
N LEU A 321 7.50 -6.03 -8.57
CA LEU A 321 8.95 -5.88 -8.72
C LEU A 321 9.50 -6.47 -10.01
N CYS A 322 8.82 -7.45 -10.61
CA CYS A 322 9.27 -7.99 -11.90
C CYS A 322 9.17 -6.99 -13.06
N ALA A 323 8.39 -5.93 -12.89
CA ALA A 323 8.35 -4.83 -13.85
C ALA A 323 9.42 -3.77 -13.59
N ILE A 324 10.26 -3.98 -12.57
CA ILE A 324 11.36 -3.10 -12.19
C ILE A 324 12.67 -3.87 -12.39
N SER A 325 13.62 -3.26 -13.09
CA SER A 325 14.96 -3.81 -13.26
C SER A 325 15.63 -4.03 -11.91
N GLU A 326 16.50 -5.04 -11.80
CA GLU A 326 17.18 -5.34 -10.53
C GLU A 326 17.96 -4.13 -10.00
N GLU A 327 18.57 -3.36 -10.89
CA GLU A 327 19.31 -2.15 -10.56
C GLU A 327 18.41 -1.05 -9.96
N GLN A 328 17.17 -0.94 -10.44
CA GLN A 328 16.21 0.07 -9.96
C GLN A 328 15.39 -0.41 -8.77
N ARG A 329 15.37 -1.71 -8.46
CA ARG A 329 14.56 -2.26 -7.36
C ARG A 329 14.97 -1.70 -6.00
N VAL A 330 16.28 -1.61 -5.73
CA VAL A 330 16.76 -1.09 -4.43
C VAL A 330 16.33 0.36 -4.28
N GLU A 331 16.62 1.22 -5.26
CA GLU A 331 16.21 2.63 -5.25
C GLU A 331 14.69 2.77 -5.10
N TYR A 332 13.93 1.94 -5.83
CA TYR A 332 12.47 1.94 -5.75
C TYR A 332 11.96 1.59 -4.36
N LEU A 333 12.53 0.55 -3.74
CA LEU A 333 12.14 0.05 -2.42
C LEU A 333 12.68 0.91 -1.26
N SER A 334 13.70 1.73 -1.48
CA SER A 334 14.32 2.62 -0.47
C SER A 334 13.40 3.71 0.07
N GLY A 335 12.14 3.77 -0.38
CA GLY A 335 11.10 4.66 0.14
C GLY A 335 9.90 3.93 0.72
N HIS A 336 9.98 2.63 1.02
CA HIS A 336 8.81 1.85 1.42
C HIS A 336 9.09 0.90 2.58
N ILE A 337 8.00 0.54 3.25
CA ILE A 337 8.00 -0.55 4.20
C ILE A 337 7.87 -1.86 3.40
N LEU A 338 8.76 -2.79 3.70
CA LEU A 338 8.78 -4.13 3.14
C LEU A 338 8.24 -5.10 4.18
N THR A 339 7.55 -6.14 3.73
CA THR A 339 7.18 -7.28 4.57
C THR A 339 7.56 -8.56 3.88
N PHE A 340 8.18 -9.47 4.62
CA PHE A 340 8.55 -10.78 4.09
C PHE A 340 7.47 -11.78 4.51
N TYR A 341 6.88 -12.45 3.52
CA TYR A 341 5.91 -13.50 3.79
C TYR A 341 6.62 -14.84 3.88
N ASN A 342 6.61 -15.43 5.07
CA ASN A 342 7.01 -16.82 5.25
C ASN A 342 5.74 -17.70 5.28
N PRO A 343 5.42 -18.46 4.21
CA PRO A 343 4.25 -19.33 4.19
C PRO A 343 4.27 -20.42 5.28
N GLU A 344 5.47 -20.82 5.74
CA GLU A 344 5.62 -21.83 6.79
C GLU A 344 5.36 -21.24 8.20
N GLU A 345 5.48 -19.92 8.34
CA GLU A 345 5.41 -19.22 9.63
C GLU A 345 4.35 -18.10 9.59
N SER A 346 3.11 -18.47 9.25
CA SER A 346 1.98 -17.55 9.01
C SER A 346 1.66 -16.54 10.14
N THR A 347 2.25 -16.68 11.33
CA THR A 347 2.10 -15.74 12.45
C THR A 347 3.21 -14.68 12.51
N LYS A 348 4.27 -14.80 11.72
CA LYS A 348 5.46 -13.94 11.80
C LYS A 348 5.52 -13.01 10.61
N ASN A 349 5.02 -11.78 10.81
CA ASN A 349 5.27 -10.71 9.85
C ASN A 349 6.51 -9.95 10.28
N GLU A 350 7.54 -10.00 9.44
CA GLU A 350 8.69 -9.11 9.52
C GLU A 350 8.39 -7.84 8.75
N TYR A 351 8.83 -6.71 9.29
CA TYR A 351 8.72 -5.41 8.62
C TYR A 351 10.09 -4.80 8.51
N CYS A 352 10.47 -4.43 7.29
CA CYS A 352 11.81 -3.95 7.00
C CYS A 352 11.79 -2.67 6.18
N VAL A 353 12.89 -1.94 6.23
CA VAL A 353 13.16 -0.76 5.41
C VAL A 353 14.61 -0.85 4.93
N ILE A 354 14.89 -0.28 3.77
CA ILE A 354 16.26 -0.18 3.27
C ILE A 354 16.88 1.08 3.88
N GLY A 355 17.97 0.93 4.62
CA GLY A 355 18.73 2.04 5.19
C GLY A 355 19.48 2.84 4.13
N GLU A 356 20.04 3.98 4.52
CA GLU A 356 20.93 4.77 3.64
C GLU A 356 22.20 4.01 3.24
N ASP A 357 22.59 3.01 4.03
CA ASP A 357 23.70 2.10 3.77
C ASP A 357 23.35 0.99 2.75
N GLY A 358 22.09 0.91 2.32
CA GLY A 358 21.59 -0.13 1.43
C GLY A 358 21.25 -1.45 2.12
N ASP A 359 21.43 -1.54 3.44
CA ASP A 359 21.11 -2.73 4.22
C ASP A 359 19.62 -2.76 4.60
N LEU A 360 19.10 -3.96 4.86
CA LEU A 360 17.77 -4.10 5.42
C LEU A 360 17.80 -3.92 6.93
N HIS A 361 16.97 -3.01 7.43
CA HIS A 361 16.69 -2.86 8.85
C HIS A 361 15.29 -3.39 9.15
N CYS A 362 15.22 -4.47 9.90
CA CYS A 362 13.98 -5.21 10.15
C CYS A 362 13.55 -5.11 11.62
N ILE A 363 12.24 -5.12 11.86
CA ILE A 363 11.64 -5.35 13.16
C ILE A 363 10.62 -6.49 13.08
N TYR A 364 10.36 -7.14 14.21
CA TYR A 364 9.30 -8.14 14.33
C TYR A 364 7.98 -7.50 14.74
N GLY A 365 6.89 -7.91 14.08
CA GLY A 365 5.54 -7.45 14.38
C GLY A 365 5.20 -6.08 13.78
N ASP A 366 3.91 -5.83 13.64
CA ASP A 366 3.37 -4.61 13.00
C ASP A 366 3.28 -3.42 13.96
N HIS A 367 3.50 -3.66 15.25
CA HIS A 367 3.23 -2.71 16.33
C HIS A 367 4.05 -1.41 16.28
N ASP A 368 5.20 -1.41 15.61
CA ASP A 368 6.13 -0.26 15.57
C ASP A 368 6.68 0.01 14.17
N VAL A 369 5.98 -0.49 13.15
CA VAL A 369 6.25 -0.15 11.75
C VAL A 369 6.26 1.36 11.56
N ALA A 370 5.45 2.06 12.35
CA ALA A 370 5.41 3.51 12.35
C ALA A 370 6.75 4.16 12.74
N CYS A 371 7.43 3.59 13.73
CA CYS A 371 8.76 4.00 14.16
C CYS A 371 9.80 3.66 13.11
N LEU A 372 9.75 2.45 12.54
CA LEU A 372 10.68 2.03 11.50
C LEU A 372 10.59 2.94 10.25
N ASN A 373 9.38 3.30 9.86
CA ASN A 373 9.14 4.25 8.78
C ASN A 373 9.79 5.62 9.06
N ARG A 374 9.66 6.10 10.29
CA ARG A 374 10.25 7.38 10.70
C ARG A 374 11.77 7.31 10.82
N TYR A 375 12.30 6.18 11.27
CA TYR A 375 13.73 5.89 11.35
C TYR A 375 14.40 5.92 9.98
N ALA A 376 13.76 5.34 8.95
CA ALA A 376 14.23 5.41 7.56
C ALA A 376 13.77 6.67 6.80
N GLU A 377 13.21 7.67 7.49
CA GLU A 377 12.69 8.91 6.90
C GLU A 377 11.72 8.72 5.71
N ILE A 378 10.98 7.61 5.70
CA ILE A 378 10.09 7.27 4.59
C ILE A 378 8.93 8.27 4.53
N LYS A 379 8.86 8.97 3.40
CA LYS A 379 7.85 10.02 3.14
C LYS A 379 6.47 9.44 2.78
N GLN A 380 6.39 8.19 2.37
CA GLN A 380 5.17 7.56 1.86
C GLN A 380 4.73 6.38 2.75
N TYR A 381 3.75 6.64 3.63
CA TYR A 381 3.23 5.65 4.58
C TYR A 381 2.36 4.53 3.97
N ASN A 382 2.15 4.56 2.65
CA ASN A 382 0.89 4.06 2.10
C ASN A 382 0.97 2.66 1.52
N ARG A 383 2.17 2.09 1.39
CA ARG A 383 2.35 0.82 0.71
C ARG A 383 3.38 -0.07 1.40
N VAL A 384 2.89 -1.22 1.85
CA VAL A 384 3.72 -2.30 2.35
C VAL A 384 3.94 -3.27 1.18
N TYR A 385 5.19 -3.47 0.78
CA TYR A 385 5.55 -4.43 -0.26
C TYR A 385 5.73 -5.81 0.33
N ARG A 386 4.92 -6.77 -0.12
CA ARG A 386 5.11 -8.17 0.25
C ARG A 386 6.10 -8.81 -0.70
N LEU A 387 7.21 -9.28 -0.13
CA LEU A 387 8.34 -9.85 -0.85
C LEU A 387 8.56 -11.29 -0.42
N ASN A 388 9.01 -12.13 -1.34
CA ASN A 388 9.67 -13.37 -0.97
C ASN A 388 11.15 -13.03 -0.77
N GLN A 389 11.77 -13.49 0.33
CA GLN A 389 13.21 -13.32 0.55
C GLN A 389 14.10 -13.65 -0.66
N PRO A 390 13.84 -14.69 -1.50
CA PRO A 390 14.68 -14.96 -2.67
C PRO A 390 14.62 -13.91 -3.79
N ASP A 391 13.69 -12.95 -3.77
CA ASP A 391 13.53 -11.98 -4.85
C ASP A 391 14.57 -10.84 -4.82
N LEU A 392 15.39 -10.74 -3.75
CA LEU A 392 16.33 -9.64 -3.54
C LEU A 392 17.63 -10.12 -2.87
N ASP A 393 18.76 -9.78 -3.48
CA ASP A 393 20.10 -10.03 -2.92
C ASP A 393 20.54 -8.82 -2.08
N PHE A 394 20.06 -8.76 -0.84
CA PHE A 394 20.50 -7.73 0.10
C PHE A 394 21.79 -8.16 0.79
N THR A 395 22.79 -7.27 0.78
CA THR A 395 24.12 -7.53 1.34
C THR A 395 24.10 -7.90 2.83
N ARG A 396 23.15 -7.34 3.60
CA ARG A 396 22.99 -7.65 5.02
C ARG A 396 21.58 -7.32 5.52
N ILE A 397 21.04 -8.21 6.36
CA ILE A 397 19.81 -7.99 7.13
C ILE A 397 20.20 -7.74 8.59
N THR A 398 19.75 -6.62 9.13
CA THR A 398 19.96 -6.24 10.52
C THR A 398 18.62 -6.14 11.24
N TYR A 399 18.38 -7.02 12.21
CA TYR A 399 17.21 -6.93 13.07
C TYR A 399 17.44 -5.88 14.15
N GLN A 400 16.65 -4.83 14.07
CA GLN A 400 16.70 -3.72 14.99
C GLN A 400 15.84 -4.00 16.22
N ASN A 401 16.32 -3.52 17.37
CA ASN A 401 15.50 -3.50 18.56
C ASN A 401 14.35 -2.49 18.39
N ARG A 402 13.10 -2.95 18.45
CA ARG A 402 11.92 -2.07 18.27
C ARG A 402 11.90 -0.86 19.21
N HIS A 403 12.29 -1.03 20.47
CA HIS A 403 12.32 0.06 21.44
C HIS A 403 13.37 1.10 21.08
N PHE A 404 14.54 0.65 20.64
CA PHE A 404 15.60 1.54 20.14
C PHE A 404 15.14 2.31 18.90
N VAL A 405 14.53 1.64 17.93
CA VAL A 405 14.00 2.29 16.71
C VAL A 405 12.97 3.37 17.08
N CYS A 406 12.01 3.06 17.95
CA CYS A 406 11.02 4.03 18.38
C CYS A 406 11.57 5.19 19.20
N GLN A 407 12.50 4.94 20.12
CA GLN A 407 13.09 6.00 20.94
C GLN A 407 13.86 7.01 20.10
N ASN A 408 14.52 6.55 19.04
CA ASN A 408 15.20 7.45 18.10
C ASN A 408 14.23 8.13 17.12
N ALA A 409 13.12 7.45 16.77
CA ALA A 409 12.13 7.98 15.83
C ALA A 409 11.18 9.02 16.46
N VAL A 410 10.95 8.96 17.78
CA VAL A 410 9.90 9.70 18.48
C VAL A 410 10.50 10.54 19.61
N ASP A 411 10.64 11.84 19.36
CA ASP A 411 11.16 12.80 20.35
C ASP A 411 10.39 12.72 21.68
N GLY A 412 11.11 12.69 22.80
CA GLY A 412 10.52 12.67 24.14
C GLY A 412 9.79 11.37 24.51
N LEU A 413 9.90 10.31 23.71
CA LEU A 413 9.42 8.98 24.09
C LEU A 413 10.23 8.46 25.28
N VAL A 414 9.55 8.19 26.39
CA VAL A 414 10.19 7.69 27.61
C VAL A 414 10.54 6.22 27.45
N PRO A 415 11.80 5.82 27.73
CA PRO A 415 12.23 4.44 27.57
C PRO A 415 11.53 3.51 28.57
N VAL A 416 11.52 2.20 28.27
CA VAL A 416 11.06 1.19 29.23
C VAL A 416 11.93 1.22 30.49
N GLY A 417 11.30 1.10 31.64
CA GLY A 417 11.91 1.32 32.96
C GLY A 417 11.95 2.78 33.38
N GLY A 418 11.76 3.72 32.45
CA GLY A 418 11.63 5.16 32.73
C GLY A 418 10.31 5.50 33.42
N PHE A 419 10.17 6.76 33.83
CA PHE A 419 9.01 7.23 34.60
C PHE A 419 8.32 8.39 33.92
N ILE A 420 7.00 8.42 34.06
CA ILE A 420 6.13 9.49 33.55
C ILE A 420 5.18 9.97 34.64
N LYS A 421 4.78 11.24 34.58
CA LYS A 421 3.69 11.79 35.37
C LYS A 421 2.58 12.27 34.44
N THR A 422 1.37 11.77 34.67
CA THR A 422 0.18 12.16 33.90
C THR A 422 -0.36 13.51 34.36
N HIS A 423 -0.87 14.34 33.45
CA HIS A 423 -1.39 15.69 33.78
C HIS A 423 -2.90 15.83 33.65
N LYS A 424 -3.55 14.83 33.06
CA LYS A 424 -4.99 14.81 32.78
C LYS A 424 -5.55 13.48 33.23
N ALA A 425 -6.87 13.46 33.46
CA ALA A 425 -7.67 12.24 33.51
C ALA A 425 -7.57 11.45 32.19
N ILE A 426 -6.79 10.36 32.17
CA ILE A 426 -6.62 9.46 31.02
C ILE A 426 -7.13 8.09 31.41
N ALA A 427 -8.01 7.50 30.60
CA ALA A 427 -8.46 6.13 30.80
C ALA A 427 -7.28 5.15 30.59
N ILE A 428 -7.07 4.26 31.55
CA ILE A 428 -6.18 3.11 31.39
C ILE A 428 -6.98 2.00 30.74
N ARG A 429 -6.50 1.41 29.65
CA ARG A 429 -7.25 0.46 28.84
C ARG A 429 -6.51 -0.85 28.61
N ARG A 430 -7.25 -1.93 28.32
CA ARG A 430 -6.62 -3.24 28.01
C ARG A 430 -5.86 -3.28 26.68
N GLY A 431 -6.18 -2.38 25.75
CA GLY A 431 -5.48 -2.25 24.49
C GLY A 431 -5.20 -0.79 24.13
N PRO A 432 -4.39 -0.52 23.10
CA PRO A 432 -4.12 0.84 22.65
C PRO A 432 -5.31 1.46 21.89
N SER A 433 -6.36 0.69 21.57
CA SER A 433 -7.57 1.22 20.89
C SER A 433 -8.48 1.98 21.85
N ARG A 434 -9.13 3.04 21.34
CA ARG A 434 -10.17 3.78 22.08
C ARG A 434 -11.38 2.93 22.44
N ASP A 435 -11.62 1.86 21.69
CA ASP A 435 -12.75 0.95 21.89
C ASP A 435 -12.44 -0.17 22.89
N SER A 436 -11.18 -0.28 23.35
CA SER A 436 -10.82 -1.28 24.35
C SER A 436 -11.31 -0.90 25.75
N ASP A 437 -11.67 -1.90 26.55
CA ASP A 437 -12.23 -1.71 27.88
C ASP A 437 -11.32 -0.86 28.78
N ALA A 438 -11.92 0.13 29.45
CA ALA A 438 -11.26 0.90 30.48
C ALA A 438 -11.18 0.08 31.78
N ILE A 439 -9.98 -0.03 32.34
CA ILE A 439 -9.69 -0.74 33.60
C ILE A 439 -9.27 0.21 34.72
N GLY A 440 -9.14 1.51 34.42
CA GLY A 440 -8.81 2.55 35.40
C GLY A 440 -8.76 3.95 34.79
N SER A 441 -8.34 4.91 35.60
CA SER A 441 -8.08 6.29 35.17
C SER A 441 -6.80 6.81 35.85
N THR A 442 -6.11 7.72 35.19
CA THR A 442 -4.90 8.39 35.68
C THR A 442 -5.15 9.88 35.74
N GLU A 443 -4.94 10.56 36.85
CA GLU A 443 -4.85 12.03 36.87
C GLU A 443 -3.80 12.42 37.90
N ASN A 444 -2.77 13.18 37.49
CA ASN A 444 -1.66 13.57 38.36
C ASN A 444 -0.89 12.38 38.98
N ARG A 445 -0.97 11.20 38.35
CA ARG A 445 -0.32 9.97 38.83
C ARG A 445 1.01 9.72 38.13
N VAL A 446 1.95 9.16 38.87
CA VAL A 446 3.27 8.72 38.38
C VAL A 446 3.22 7.24 38.03
N PHE A 447 3.79 6.87 36.88
CA PHE A 447 3.90 5.49 36.44
C PHE A 447 5.33 5.17 35.99
N GLN A 448 5.72 3.92 36.17
CA GLN A 448 6.84 3.34 35.43
C GLN A 448 6.35 2.86 34.07
N VAL A 449 7.11 3.14 33.01
CA VAL A 449 6.84 2.68 31.65
C VAL A 449 7.29 1.22 31.54
N ILE A 450 6.33 0.32 31.28
CA ILE A 450 6.58 -1.13 31.16
C ILE A 450 6.86 -1.53 29.72
N ASP A 451 6.18 -0.88 28.80
CA ASP A 451 6.35 -1.02 27.37
C ASP A 451 5.75 0.22 26.70
N PHE A 452 5.86 0.32 25.39
CA PHE A 452 5.14 1.32 24.62
C PHE A 452 4.72 0.79 23.26
N PHE A 453 3.83 1.54 22.64
CA PHE A 453 3.31 1.32 21.31
C PHE A 453 3.15 2.67 20.62
N VAL A 454 3.60 2.78 19.38
CA VAL A 454 3.48 4.01 18.59
C VAL A 454 2.57 3.73 17.40
N ARG A 455 1.37 4.31 17.41
CA ARG A 455 0.42 4.07 16.32
C ARG A 455 0.83 4.84 15.06
N PRO A 456 0.76 4.22 13.88
CA PRO A 456 0.79 4.96 12.62
C PRO A 456 -0.46 5.85 12.52
N GLY A 457 -0.27 7.14 12.72
CA GLY A 457 -1.23 8.19 12.40
C GLY A 457 -0.44 9.40 11.90
N ARG A 458 -1.12 10.46 11.44
CA ARG A 458 -0.46 11.70 10.96
C ARG A 458 0.55 12.31 11.97
N GLU A 459 0.47 11.90 13.24
CA GLU A 459 1.18 12.53 14.34
C GLU A 459 1.96 11.53 15.24
N LEU A 460 2.09 10.24 14.91
CA LEU A 460 2.79 9.22 15.73
C LEU A 460 2.29 9.19 17.19
N ASP A 461 1.08 8.67 17.41
CA ASP A 461 0.44 8.63 18.73
C ASP A 461 1.20 7.68 19.67
N ARG A 462 1.59 8.20 20.84
CA ARG A 462 2.31 7.45 21.87
C ARG A 462 1.32 6.79 22.83
N TYR A 463 1.49 5.49 23.06
CA TYR A 463 0.80 4.76 24.12
C TYR A 463 1.84 4.11 25.02
N TYR A 464 1.76 4.37 26.32
CA TYR A 464 2.60 3.69 27.32
C TYR A 464 1.80 2.55 27.94
N VAL A 465 2.44 1.41 28.12
CA VAL A 465 1.95 0.35 29.00
C VAL A 465 2.41 0.66 30.42
N VAL A 466 1.47 0.74 31.34
CA VAL A 466 1.70 1.10 32.74
C VAL A 466 1.12 0.03 33.67
N PRO A 467 1.71 -0.17 34.86
CA PRO A 467 1.20 -1.11 35.84
C PRO A 467 -0.05 -0.56 36.54
N VAL A 468 -1.02 -1.43 36.82
CA VAL A 468 -2.26 -1.08 37.53
C VAL A 468 -2.57 -2.13 38.58
N MET A 469 -2.80 -1.70 39.82
CA MET A 469 -3.33 -2.59 40.85
C MET A 469 -4.85 -2.74 40.68
N THR A 470 -5.30 -3.95 40.40
CA THR A 470 -6.70 -4.34 40.32
C THR A 470 -7.10 -5.14 41.56
N LYS A 471 -8.38 -5.50 41.68
CA LYS A 471 -8.85 -6.40 42.75
C LYS A 471 -8.22 -7.80 42.66
N GLN A 472 -7.75 -8.19 41.48
CA GLN A 472 -7.13 -9.48 41.18
C GLN A 472 -5.60 -9.45 41.31
N GLY A 473 -5.01 -8.30 41.63
CA GLY A 473 -3.56 -8.11 41.71
C GLY A 473 -3.03 -7.15 40.64
N LEU A 474 -1.73 -7.24 40.38
CA LEU A 474 -1.05 -6.44 39.37
C LEU A 474 -1.52 -6.83 37.97
N ASP A 475 -1.98 -5.83 37.20
CA ASP A 475 -2.35 -5.92 35.78
C ASP A 475 -1.60 -4.83 35.00
N PHE A 476 -1.69 -4.86 33.67
CA PHE A 476 -1.05 -3.90 32.79
C PHE A 476 -2.07 -3.28 31.84
N GLY A 477 -1.94 -1.98 31.60
CA GLY A 477 -2.84 -1.28 30.68
C GLY A 477 -2.17 -0.15 29.92
N TYR A 478 -2.78 0.24 28.81
CA TYR A 478 -2.32 1.29 27.92
C TYR A 478 -2.91 2.62 28.35
N ILE A 479 -2.08 3.66 28.33
CA ILE A 479 -2.50 5.07 28.42
C ILE A 479 -2.03 5.83 27.19
N TYR A 480 -2.89 6.69 26.66
CA TYR A 480 -2.51 7.63 25.61
C TYR A 480 -1.66 8.76 26.18
N ALA A 481 -0.53 9.05 25.54
CA ALA A 481 0.44 10.04 26.01
C ALA A 481 0.75 11.13 24.98
N GLY A 482 -0.21 11.40 24.09
CA GLY A 482 -0.08 12.46 23.08
C GLY A 482 0.67 12.04 21.81
N SER A 483 0.81 12.98 20.91
CA SER A 483 1.38 12.83 19.57
C SER A 483 2.58 13.77 19.36
N VAL A 484 3.39 13.53 18.32
CA VAL A 484 4.59 14.31 17.98
C VAL A 484 4.24 15.67 17.38
N LYS A 485 3.09 15.79 16.69
CA LYS A 485 2.64 17.06 16.09
C LYS A 485 1.28 17.44 16.65
N ALA A 486 1.15 18.50 17.44
CA ALA A 486 -0.18 18.99 17.78
C ALA A 486 -0.82 19.64 16.55
N SER A 487 -2.03 19.21 16.17
CA SER A 487 -2.80 19.86 15.12
C SER A 487 -2.80 21.39 15.29
N LYS A 488 -2.27 22.09 14.27
CA LYS A 488 -2.19 23.57 14.08
C LYS A 488 -0.93 24.32 14.56
N LYS A 489 0.04 23.73 15.26
CA LYS A 489 1.35 24.39 15.52
C LYS A 489 2.51 23.39 15.44
N PRO A 490 3.31 23.36 14.35
CA PRO A 490 4.27 22.30 14.04
C PRO A 490 5.48 22.21 15.00
N GLN A 491 5.62 23.14 15.94
CA GLN A 491 6.80 23.26 16.81
C GLN A 491 6.64 22.57 18.18
N TYR A 492 5.45 22.08 18.55
CA TYR A 492 5.25 21.33 19.80
C TYR A 492 4.23 20.21 19.57
N GLY A 493 4.62 18.95 19.79
CA GLY A 493 3.67 17.86 20.02
C GLY A 493 2.79 18.17 21.24
N ASP A 494 1.69 17.45 21.45
CA ASP A 494 0.81 17.68 22.61
C ASP A 494 1.15 16.80 23.81
N TRP A 495 2.17 15.93 23.69
CA TRP A 495 2.55 14.92 24.67
C TRP A 495 2.89 15.49 26.04
N ASP A 496 3.53 16.64 26.10
CA ASP A 496 3.84 17.37 27.35
C ASP A 496 2.57 17.77 28.13
N ARG A 497 1.41 17.86 27.47
CA ARG A 497 0.11 18.11 28.11
C ARG A 497 -0.57 16.85 28.61
N TRP A 498 -0.10 15.67 28.21
CA TRP A 498 -0.66 14.38 28.61
C TRP A 498 0.19 13.75 29.71
N ALA A 499 1.49 13.64 29.48
CA ALA A 499 2.44 13.11 30.43
C ALA A 499 3.86 13.68 30.22
N THR A 500 4.55 13.99 31.31
CA THR A 500 5.98 14.39 31.26
C THR A 500 6.89 13.31 31.80
N PRO A 501 8.11 13.16 31.25
CA PRO A 501 9.15 12.36 31.87
C PRO A 501 9.45 12.83 33.29
N MET A 502 9.82 11.89 34.16
CA MET A 502 10.21 12.13 35.55
C MET A 502 11.61 11.59 35.80
N THR A 503 12.37 12.24 36.68
CA THR A 503 13.63 11.64 37.17
C THR A 503 13.32 10.49 38.12
N VAL A 504 14.27 9.56 38.26
CA VAL A 504 14.17 8.44 39.22
C VAL A 504 13.88 8.96 40.63
N LYS A 505 14.61 9.98 41.08
CA LYS A 505 14.48 10.53 42.44
C LYS A 505 13.07 11.08 42.69
N GLU A 506 12.53 11.84 41.74
CA GLU A 506 11.18 12.40 41.86
C GLU A 506 10.12 11.30 41.82
N ALA A 507 10.27 10.31 40.93
CA ALA A 507 9.32 9.21 40.82
C ALA A 507 9.28 8.36 42.09
N LEU A 508 10.43 8.02 42.67
CA LEU A 508 10.53 7.23 43.90
C LEU A 508 9.97 7.95 45.14
N SER A 509 9.79 9.28 45.08
CA SER A 509 9.11 10.02 46.15
C SER A 509 7.58 9.97 46.09
N SER A 510 7.00 9.36 45.04
CA SER A 510 5.55 9.25 44.86
C SER A 510 4.98 8.06 45.63
N GLU A 511 4.00 8.33 46.50
CA GLU A 511 3.31 7.30 47.31
C GLU A 511 2.50 6.29 46.48
N ASP A 512 2.00 6.70 45.31
CA ASP A 512 1.14 5.89 44.44
C ASP A 512 1.91 5.09 43.38
N LEU A 513 3.24 5.10 43.41
CA LEU A 513 4.08 4.45 42.39
C LEU A 513 4.04 2.93 42.54
N VAL A 514 3.48 2.28 41.52
CA VAL A 514 3.66 0.83 41.29
C VAL A 514 4.84 0.66 40.34
N ARG A 515 5.92 0.02 40.80
CA ARG A 515 7.16 -0.19 40.02
C ARG A 515 7.52 -1.68 39.92
N PRO A 516 7.04 -2.37 38.89
CA PRO A 516 7.41 -3.77 38.71
C PRO A 516 8.79 -3.94 38.07
N LEU A 517 9.42 -2.91 37.48
CA LEU A 517 10.77 -3.03 36.93
C LEU A 517 11.81 -2.45 37.90
N PRO A 518 12.99 -3.09 38.03
CA PRO A 518 14.07 -2.56 38.85
C PRO A 518 14.64 -1.27 38.27
N VAL A 519 15.23 -0.45 39.15
CA VAL A 519 15.92 0.79 38.77
C VAL A 519 17.43 0.60 38.80
N VAL A 520 18.17 1.31 37.95
CA VAL A 520 19.63 1.31 37.99
C VAL A 520 20.14 1.77 39.36
N GLY A 521 21.07 1.01 39.92
CA GLY A 521 21.61 1.16 41.28
C GLY A 521 20.83 0.41 42.36
N GLU A 522 19.68 -0.17 42.05
CA GLU A 522 18.90 -0.96 43.00
C GLU A 522 19.54 -2.34 43.23
N TRP A 523 19.48 -2.81 44.47
CA TRP A 523 19.86 -4.17 44.84
C TRP A 523 18.66 -5.09 44.76
N MET A 524 18.84 -6.20 44.04
CA MET A 524 17.81 -7.19 43.78
C MET A 524 18.28 -8.57 44.25
N ARG A 525 17.35 -9.49 44.42
CA ARG A 525 17.59 -10.89 44.78
C ARG A 525 16.98 -11.83 43.76
N VAL A 526 17.66 -12.93 43.46
CA VAL A 526 17.12 -14.03 42.64
C VAL A 526 16.05 -14.82 43.40
N VAL A 527 14.88 -15.05 42.79
CA VAL A 527 13.72 -15.75 43.43
C VAL A 527 13.22 -16.99 42.67
N THR A 528 13.91 -17.44 41.62
CA THR A 528 13.42 -18.58 40.81
C THR A 528 13.65 -19.94 41.49
N GLU A 529 12.59 -20.74 41.58
CA GLU A 529 12.62 -22.10 42.14
C GLU A 529 12.99 -23.18 41.10
N THR A 530 12.91 -22.90 39.79
CA THR A 530 12.79 -23.97 38.77
C THR A 530 13.98 -24.13 37.84
N LYS A 531 14.83 -23.10 37.69
CA LYS A 531 16.08 -23.12 36.90
C LYS A 531 17.06 -22.13 37.49
N GLN A 532 18.34 -22.51 37.62
CA GLN A 532 19.42 -21.59 37.99
C GLN A 532 19.57 -20.53 36.89
N PRO A 533 19.38 -19.24 37.20
CA PRO A 533 19.64 -18.19 36.26
C PRO A 533 21.13 -18.17 35.89
N VAL A 534 21.37 -18.11 34.58
CA VAL A 534 22.72 -18.00 34.04
C VAL A 534 23.02 -16.53 33.84
N LEU A 535 24.05 -16.05 34.52
CA LEU A 535 24.68 -14.79 34.16
C LEU A 535 25.49 -15.03 32.90
N ALA A 536 25.20 -14.30 31.83
CA ALA A 536 25.86 -14.52 30.55
C ALA A 536 26.54 -13.24 30.03
N ASP A 537 27.59 -13.43 29.23
CA ASP A 537 28.14 -12.35 28.42
C ASP A 537 27.28 -12.25 27.16
N ILE A 538 26.61 -11.10 27.02
CA ILE A 538 25.72 -10.87 25.89
C ILE A 538 26.21 -9.65 25.11
N LEU A 539 27.47 -9.66 24.69
CA LEU A 539 27.94 -8.74 23.65
C LEU A 539 27.15 -8.95 22.35
N SER A 540 26.87 -7.84 21.67
CA SER A 540 25.62 -7.56 20.92
C SER A 540 25.45 -8.24 19.55
N SER A 541 25.88 -9.48 19.35
CA SER A 541 25.57 -10.22 18.10
C SER A 541 25.61 -11.75 18.22
N ASP A 542 26.01 -12.32 19.36
CA ASP A 542 26.05 -13.78 19.51
C ASP A 542 24.66 -14.32 19.89
N PRO A 543 24.03 -15.19 19.06
CA PRO A 543 22.76 -15.84 19.42
C PRO A 543 22.90 -16.84 20.59
N HIS A 544 24.13 -17.21 20.97
CA HIS A 544 24.42 -18.16 22.06
C HIS A 544 25.30 -17.50 23.12
N PRO A 545 24.72 -16.69 24.01
CA PRO A 545 25.51 -16.00 25.03
C PRO A 545 26.24 -16.99 25.93
N GLN A 546 27.54 -16.78 26.12
CA GLN A 546 28.36 -17.66 26.95
C GLN A 546 28.06 -17.41 28.42
N ALA A 547 27.83 -18.49 29.17
CA ALA A 547 27.65 -18.41 30.62
C ALA A 547 28.94 -17.90 31.29
N ILE A 548 28.82 -16.83 32.07
CA ILE A 548 29.88 -16.29 32.94
C ILE A 548 29.83 -16.99 34.30
N SER A 549 28.66 -16.99 34.95
CA SER A 549 28.43 -17.60 36.26
C SER A 549 26.98 -18.09 36.37
N MET A 550 26.73 -18.96 37.35
CA MET A 550 25.37 -19.33 37.76
C MET A 550 25.06 -18.60 39.05
N LEU A 551 23.87 -18.02 39.14
CA LEU A 551 23.36 -17.39 40.36
C LEU A 551 22.39 -18.35 41.03
N ASP A 552 22.49 -18.49 42.34
CA ASP A 552 21.58 -19.30 43.14
C ASP A 552 20.38 -18.47 43.62
N SER A 553 19.28 -19.15 43.94
CA SER A 553 18.14 -18.49 44.59
C SER A 553 18.59 -17.89 45.92
N GLY A 554 18.30 -16.60 46.13
CA GLY A 554 18.77 -15.86 47.28
C GLY A 554 19.98 -14.96 47.02
N ASP A 555 20.70 -15.16 45.91
CA ASP A 555 21.83 -14.28 45.56
C ASP A 555 21.36 -12.84 45.34
N GLU A 556 22.07 -11.91 45.98
CA GLU A 556 21.84 -10.47 45.89
C GLU A 556 22.81 -9.85 44.86
N PHE A 557 22.32 -8.93 44.03
CA PHE A 557 23.11 -8.27 42.98
C PHE A 557 22.66 -6.82 42.76
N GLU A 558 23.57 -5.98 42.27
CA GLU A 558 23.27 -4.59 41.91
C GLU A 558 22.84 -4.51 40.43
N VAL A 559 21.78 -3.78 40.14
CA VAL A 559 21.32 -3.51 38.77
C VAL A 559 22.12 -2.36 38.17
N LEU A 560 22.87 -2.64 37.11
CA LEU A 560 23.68 -1.66 36.38
C LEU A 560 22.96 -1.09 35.15
N ASN A 561 22.10 -1.88 34.49
CA ASN A 561 21.31 -1.44 33.36
C ASN A 561 20.08 -2.35 33.13
N LEU A 562 19.07 -1.83 32.44
CA LEU A 562 17.94 -2.60 31.89
C LEU A 562 18.06 -2.61 30.36
N GLU A 563 18.06 -3.80 29.77
CA GLU A 563 18.13 -3.98 28.32
C GLU A 563 16.96 -4.84 27.86
N LEU A 564 16.19 -4.34 26.91
CA LEU A 564 15.19 -5.14 26.21
C LEU A 564 15.81 -5.70 24.94
N ARG A 565 15.43 -6.93 24.59
CA ARG A 565 15.75 -7.54 23.31
C ARG A 565 14.45 -8.12 22.77
N GLY A 566 13.89 -7.43 21.78
CA GLY A 566 12.79 -7.98 20.99
C GLY A 566 13.32 -9.12 20.14
N ASP A 567 12.77 -10.31 20.33
CA ASP A 567 12.89 -11.40 19.35
C ASP A 567 11.56 -11.59 18.61
N GLU A 568 11.47 -12.67 17.83
CA GLU A 568 10.32 -13.04 17.01
C GLU A 568 8.98 -13.10 17.77
N THR A 569 8.99 -13.30 19.09
CA THR A 569 7.76 -13.61 19.84
C THR A 569 7.57 -12.80 21.12
N ALA A 570 8.64 -12.23 21.68
CA ALA A 570 8.56 -11.53 22.94
C ALA A 570 9.62 -10.43 23.09
N ASN A 571 9.27 -9.43 23.88
CA ASN A 571 10.21 -8.43 24.37
C ASN A 571 10.94 -9.00 25.61
N LYS A 572 12.00 -9.77 25.38
CA LYS A 572 12.81 -10.34 26.46
C LYS A 572 13.55 -9.23 27.22
N MET A 573 13.57 -9.37 28.53
CA MET A 573 14.16 -8.41 29.44
C MET A 573 15.41 -8.98 30.08
N TYR A 574 16.49 -8.21 30.02
CA TYR A 574 17.78 -8.54 30.60
C TYR A 574 18.23 -7.41 31.52
N LEU A 575 18.71 -7.77 32.69
CA LEU A 575 19.37 -6.84 33.61
C LEU A 575 20.86 -7.01 33.45
N LYS A 576 21.57 -5.93 33.13
CA LYS A 576 23.02 -5.91 33.34
C LYS A 576 23.24 -5.75 34.83
N ILE A 577 23.96 -6.66 35.46
CA ILE A 577 24.09 -6.71 36.92
C ILE A 577 25.55 -6.84 37.35
N ARG A 578 25.83 -6.46 38.60
CA ARG A 578 27.04 -6.85 39.33
C ARG A 578 26.66 -7.95 40.33
N GLY A 579 27.13 -9.17 40.07
CA GLY A 579 26.87 -10.34 40.91
C GLY A 579 27.56 -10.27 42.27
N PRO A 580 27.27 -11.24 43.15
CA PRO A 580 27.79 -11.27 44.52
C PRO A 580 29.31 -11.44 44.60
N SER A 581 29.95 -12.03 43.58
CA SER A 581 31.42 -12.16 43.50
C SER A 581 32.08 -10.99 42.75
N GLY A 582 31.31 -9.96 42.39
CA GLY A 582 31.78 -8.77 41.67
C GLY A 582 31.83 -8.92 40.15
N GLU A 583 31.43 -10.07 39.61
CA GLU A 583 31.33 -10.29 38.17
C GLU A 583 30.23 -9.43 37.55
N VAL A 584 30.40 -9.05 36.28
CA VAL A 584 29.42 -8.24 35.55
C VAL A 584 28.94 -9.01 34.34
N GLY A 585 27.62 -9.11 34.18
CA GLY A 585 27.01 -9.79 33.04
C GLY A 585 25.53 -9.45 32.93
N TYR A 586 24.81 -10.21 32.10
CA TYR A 586 23.39 -10.03 31.90
C TYR A 586 22.59 -11.20 32.45
N LEU A 587 21.51 -10.87 33.15
CA LEU A 587 20.55 -11.79 33.76
C LEU A 587 19.20 -11.64 33.07
N TYR A 588 18.67 -12.72 32.50
CA TYR A 588 17.29 -12.75 32.02
C TYR A 588 16.32 -12.57 33.18
N SER A 589 15.43 -11.59 33.10
CA SER A 589 14.52 -11.19 34.18
C SER A 589 13.04 -11.27 33.80
N GLY A 590 12.74 -11.81 32.61
CA GLY A 590 11.38 -12.03 32.12
C GLY A 590 11.15 -11.41 30.74
N GLN A 591 9.91 -11.06 30.45
CA GLN A 591 9.54 -10.37 29.21
C GLN A 591 8.37 -9.41 29.46
N THR A 592 8.23 -8.41 28.59
CA THR A 592 7.11 -7.45 28.64
C THR A 592 5.96 -7.94 27.74
N SER A 593 5.75 -7.36 26.57
CA SER A 593 4.70 -7.74 25.62
C SER A 593 5.05 -9.02 24.84
N PRO A 594 4.07 -9.87 24.47
CA PRO A 594 2.64 -9.78 24.81
C PRO A 594 2.27 -10.37 26.18
N ASN A 595 3.18 -11.15 26.79
CA ASN A 595 2.93 -11.89 28.03
C ASN A 595 3.87 -11.41 29.12
N TYR A 596 3.42 -10.45 29.94
CA TYR A 596 4.24 -9.82 30.98
C TYR A 596 4.60 -10.84 32.07
N THR A 597 5.88 -11.25 32.15
CA THR A 597 6.40 -12.14 33.20
C THR A 597 7.39 -11.44 34.13
N ILE A 598 7.20 -10.13 34.27
CA ILE A 598 8.02 -9.25 35.11
C ILE A 598 7.96 -9.73 36.57
N ASN A 599 9.08 -9.64 37.30
CA ASN A 599 9.25 -10.09 38.70
C ASN A 599 9.14 -11.58 38.97
N ARG A 600 9.08 -12.43 37.94
CA ARG A 600 9.10 -13.89 38.16
C ARG A 600 10.47 -14.40 38.60
N TYR A 601 11.54 -13.69 38.26
CA TYR A 601 12.92 -14.15 38.42
C TYR A 601 13.70 -13.38 39.48
N VAL A 602 13.31 -12.15 39.76
CA VAL A 602 14.03 -11.23 40.65
C VAL A 602 13.05 -10.43 41.51
N GLU A 603 13.44 -10.11 42.74
CA GLU A 603 12.69 -9.24 43.66
C GLU A 603 13.59 -8.15 44.26
N SER A 604 13.02 -7.02 44.66
CA SER A 604 13.76 -5.93 45.30
C SER A 604 14.16 -6.32 46.73
N VAL A 605 15.42 -6.07 47.09
CA VAL A 605 15.89 -6.22 48.47
C VAL A 605 15.54 -4.92 49.20
N SER A 606 14.56 -4.96 50.10
CA SER A 606 14.26 -3.83 50.99
C SER A 606 15.54 -3.44 51.72
N GLU A 607 15.88 -2.13 51.68
CA GLU A 607 17.15 -1.59 52.18
C GLU A 607 17.56 -2.26 53.50
N LYS A 608 18.55 -3.17 53.45
CA LYS A 608 19.35 -3.49 54.63
C LYS A 608 20.04 -2.20 54.98
N GLY A 609 19.57 -1.55 56.04
CA GLY A 609 19.97 -0.23 56.48
C GLY A 609 21.36 0.16 56.01
N VAL A 610 21.40 1.02 54.98
CA VAL A 610 22.61 1.72 54.58
C VAL A 610 22.96 2.56 55.80
N SER A 611 23.87 2.04 56.64
CA SER A 611 24.45 2.83 57.71
C SER A 611 25.13 4.03 57.04
N GLN A 612 24.55 5.22 57.25
CA GLN A 612 25.10 6.49 56.83
C GLN A 612 26.55 6.66 57.27
#